data_AF-A0A928D808-F1
#
_entry.id   AF-A0A928D808-F1
#
_cell.length_a   1.000
_cell.length_b   1.000
_cell.length_c   1.000
_cell.angle_alpha   90.00
_cell.angle_beta   90.00
_cell.angle_gamma   90.00
#
_symmetry.space_group_name_H-M   'P 1'
#
loop_
_entity.id
_entity.type
_entity.pdbx_description
1 polymer ?
#
loop_
_entity_poly.entity_id
_entity_poly.type
_entity_poly.pdbx_seq_one_letter_code
_entity_poly.pdbx_strand_id
1 'polypeptide(L)'
;MYDTTIAAKLLSQLESFLGRISPHFHKPTVRFIGDMIYGIMVEKDIKLSSIVRALKDKATPKKVEDRLSRMLSAKGLEENLHDAIAE
;
A
#
# COMPACT_ATOMS: atom_id res chain seq x y z
N MET A 1 -1.82 -9.13 22.22
CA MET A 1 -1.23 -7.79 22.07
C MET A 1 -0.01 -7.97 21.19
N TYR A 2 -0.05 -7.53 19.93
CA TYR A 2 1.17 -7.56 19.11
C TYR A 2 2.19 -6.68 19.82
N ASP A 3 3.41 -7.20 19.96
CA ASP A 3 4.52 -6.46 20.56
C ASP A 3 4.64 -5.13 19.82
N THR A 4 4.24 -4.04 20.48
CA THR A 4 4.08 -2.71 19.88
C THR A 4 5.36 -2.27 19.17
N THR A 5 6.49 -2.78 19.64
CA THR A 5 7.83 -2.66 19.07
C THR A 5 7.92 -3.21 17.65
N ILE A 6 7.38 -4.41 17.38
CA ILE A 6 7.43 -5.05 16.06
C ILE A 6 6.53 -4.30 15.07
N ALA A 7 5.30 -3.97 15.48
CA ALA A 7 4.36 -3.23 14.64
C ALA A 7 4.91 -1.84 14.26
N ALA A 8 5.47 -1.10 15.23
CA ALA A 8 6.08 0.19 14.99
C ALA A 8 7.30 0.08 14.05
N LYS A 9 8.15 -0.94 14.24
CA LYS A 9 9.29 -1.19 13.36
C LYS A 9 8.85 -1.47 11.92
N LEU A 10 7.83 -2.30 11.74
CA LEU A 10 7.28 -2.63 10.44
C LEU A 10 6.68 -1.42 9.73
N LEU A 11 5.95 -0.56 10.46
CA LEU A 11 5.44 0.70 9.90
C LEU A 11 6.57 1.65 9.48
N SER A 12 7.60 1.80 10.33
CA SER A 12 8.77 2.63 9.99
C SER A 12 9.53 2.09 8.76
N GLN A 13 9.62 0.76 8.62
CA GLN A 13 10.20 0.13 7.43
C GLN A 13 9.34 0.40 6.18
N LEU A 14 8.02 0.33 6.30
CA LEU A 14 7.10 0.68 5.22
C LEU A 14 7.26 2.15 4.81
N GLU A 15 7.27 3.09 5.76
CA GLU A 15 7.48 4.51 5.47
C GLU A 15 8.83 4.76 4.77
N SER A 16 9.89 4.12 5.26
CA SER A 16 11.23 4.20 4.65
C SER A 16 11.24 3.67 3.21
N PHE A 17 10.55 2.54 2.98
CA PHE A 17 10.40 1.96 1.64
C PHE A 17 9.63 2.90 0.71
N LEU A 18 8.49 3.42 1.16
CA LEU A 18 7.69 4.38 0.38
C LEU A 18 8.49 5.66 0.05
N GLY A 19 9.34 6.10 0.98
CA GLY A 19 10.26 7.23 0.75
C GLY A 19 11.29 6.97 -0.35
N ARG A 20 11.80 5.73 -0.47
CA ARG A 20 12.76 5.35 -1.53
C ARG A 20 12.12 5.30 -2.92
N ILE A 21 10.89 4.82 -3.02
CA ILE A 21 10.20 4.73 -4.30
C ILE A 21 9.54 6.07 -4.70
N SER A 22 9.25 6.96 -3.74
CA SER A 22 8.53 8.22 -4.02
C SER A 22 9.13 9.11 -5.13
N PRO A 23 10.45 9.19 -5.35
CA PRO A 23 11.01 9.96 -6.47
C PRO A 23 10.67 9.38 -7.85
N HIS A 24 10.40 8.08 -7.94
CA HIS A 24 10.15 7.35 -9.19
C HIS A 24 8.65 7.27 -9.52
N PHE A 25 7.77 7.64 -8.59
CA PHE A 25 6.33 7.48 -8.73
C PHE A 25 5.55 8.75 -8.41
N HIS A 26 4.43 8.94 -9.12
CA HIS A 26 3.45 9.93 -8.72
C HIS A 26 2.84 9.60 -7.36
N LYS A 27 2.48 10.64 -6.60
CA LYS A 27 1.88 10.53 -5.27
C LYS A 27 0.70 9.54 -5.17
N PRO A 28 -0.24 9.44 -6.13
CA PRO A 28 -1.31 8.45 -6.07
C PRO A 28 -0.82 7.00 -6.08
N THR A 29 0.25 6.71 -6.84
CA THR A 29 0.85 5.38 -6.93
C THR A 29 1.57 5.01 -5.64
N VAL A 30 2.36 5.93 -5.08
CA VAL A 30 3.02 5.74 -3.77
C VAL A 30 1.98 5.46 -2.68
N ARG A 31 0.89 6.23 -2.66
CA ARG A 31 -0.22 6.01 -1.73
C ARG A 31 -0.85 4.64 -1.94
N PHE A 32 -1.11 4.25 -3.19
CA PHE A 32 -1.68 2.94 -3.49
C PHE A 32 -0.79 1.79 -2.98
N ILE A 33 0.51 1.84 -3.25
CA ILE A 33 1.48 0.83 -2.78
C ILE A 33 1.48 0.76 -1.25
N GLY A 34 1.50 1.92 -0.58
CA GLY A 34 1.44 2.00 0.87
C GLY A 34 0.16 1.40 1.45
N ASP A 35 -1.00 1.79 0.89
CA ASP A 35 -2.31 1.28 1.29
C ASP A 35 -2.38 -0.25 1.14
N MET A 36 -1.89 -0.80 0.03
CA MET A 36 -1.89 -2.24 -0.25
C MET A 36 -0.98 -3.02 0.71
N ILE A 37 0.28 -2.59 0.86
CA ILE A 37 1.25 -3.29 1.73
C ILE A 37 0.78 -3.24 3.19
N TYR A 38 0.33 -2.06 3.66
CA TYR A 38 -0.22 -1.92 5.01
C TYR A 38 -1.42 -2.84 5.22
N GLY A 39 -2.38 -2.86 4.29
CA GLY A 39 -3.56 -3.72 4.39
C GLY A 39 -3.21 -5.21 4.46
N ILE A 40 -2.25 -5.65 3.63
CA ILE A 40 -1.75 -7.04 3.64
C ILE A 40 -1.10 -7.38 4.98
N MET A 41 -0.31 -6.47 5.56
CA MET A 41 0.35 -6.69 6.85
C MET A 41 -0.66 -6.82 8.01
N VAL A 42 -1.76 -6.06 7.98
CA VAL A 42 -2.78 -6.06 9.04
C VAL A 42 -3.73 -7.25 8.90
N GLU A 43 -4.30 -7.48 7.72
CA GLU A 43 -5.32 -8.52 7.50
C GLU A 43 -4.72 -9.89 7.18
N LYS A 44 -3.46 -9.93 6.71
CA LYS A 44 -2.82 -11.15 6.18
C LYS A 44 -3.61 -11.76 5.02
N ASP A 45 -4.24 -10.90 4.22
CA ASP A 45 -5.06 -11.25 3.06
C ASP A 45 -4.80 -10.23 1.95
N ILE A 46 -4.99 -10.64 0.70
CA ILE A 46 -4.77 -9.84 -0.51
C ILE A 46 -6.07 -9.31 -1.12
N LYS A 47 -7.24 -9.77 -0.64
CA LYS A 47 -8.54 -9.27 -1.11
C LYS A 47 -8.68 -7.78 -0.81
N LEU A 48 -9.09 -7.00 -1.82
CA LEU A 48 -9.29 -5.55 -1.66
C LEU A 48 -10.28 -5.22 -0.54
N SER A 49 -11.35 -6.02 -0.40
CA SER A 49 -12.33 -5.84 0.68
C SER A 49 -11.74 -6.06 2.08
N SER A 50 -10.74 -6.93 2.23
CA SER A 50 -9.97 -7.09 3.47
C SER A 50 -9.08 -5.87 3.69
N ILE A 51 -8.28 -5.49 2.69
CA ILE A 51 -7.39 -4.30 2.74
C ILE A 51 -8.16 -3.03 3.12
N VAL A 52 -9.33 -2.80 2.54
CA VAL A 52 -10.19 -1.65 2.84
C VAL A 52 -10.60 -1.59 4.31
N ARG A 53 -10.83 -2.73 4.96
CA ARG A 53 -11.17 -2.79 6.40
C ARG A 53 -9.99 -2.37 7.27
N ALA A 54 -8.77 -2.76 6.91
CA ALA A 54 -7.56 -2.37 7.63
C ALA A 54 -7.27 -0.87 7.54
N LEU A 55 -7.52 -0.24 6.39
CA LEU A 55 -7.16 1.16 6.15
C LEU A 55 -7.94 2.16 7.01
N LYS A 56 -9.17 1.83 7.43
CA LYS A 56 -10.06 2.71 8.21
C LYS A 56 -10.14 4.15 7.64
N ASP A 57 -10.15 4.27 6.31
CA ASP A 57 -10.21 5.54 5.58
C ASP A 57 -11.53 6.27 5.91
N LYS A 58 -11.52 7.61 5.84
CA LYS A 58 -12.71 8.44 6.06
C LYS A 58 -13.73 8.32 4.92
N ALA A 59 -13.26 7.94 3.73
CA ALA A 59 -14.14 7.65 2.60
C ALA A 59 -14.93 6.36 2.80
N THR A 60 -16.03 6.20 2.06
CA THR A 60 -16.83 4.97 2.14
C THR A 60 -16.02 3.76 1.65
N PRO A 61 -16.20 2.56 2.23
CA PRO A 61 -15.45 1.35 1.84
C PRO A 61 -15.48 1.10 0.33
N LYS A 62 -16.66 1.23 -0.30
CA LYS A 62 -16.83 1.10 -1.76
C LYS A 62 -15.93 2.06 -2.54
N LYS A 63 -15.85 3.34 -2.16
CA LYS A 63 -15.02 4.33 -2.87
C LYS A 63 -13.53 4.02 -2.76
N VAL A 64 -13.11 3.47 -1.61
CA VAL A 64 -11.73 3.05 -1.38
C VAL A 64 -11.42 1.82 -2.21
N GLU A 65 -12.30 0.82 -2.20
CA GLU A 65 -12.17 -0.40 -3.01
C GLU A 65 -12.09 -0.07 -4.51
N ASP A 66 -13.01 0.77 -5.01
CA ASP A 66 -13.00 1.23 -6.41
C ASP A 66 -11.69 1.95 -6.77
N ARG A 67 -11.13 2.75 -5.84
CA ARG A 67 -9.83 3.43 -6.03
C ARG A 67 -8.69 2.42 -6.13
N LEU A 68 -8.61 1.47 -5.18
CA LEU A 68 -7.57 0.45 -5.17
C LEU A 68 -7.66 -0.43 -6.42
N SER A 69 -8.87 -0.85 -6.81
CA SER A 69 -9.09 -1.63 -8.03
C SER A 69 -8.61 -0.88 -9.28
N ARG A 70 -8.97 0.40 -9.45
CA ARG A 70 -8.50 1.20 -10.59
C ARG A 70 -6.98 1.37 -10.62
N MET A 71 -6.35 1.57 -9.46
CA MET A 71 -4.88 1.70 -9.38
C MET A 71 -4.17 0.37 -9.63
N LEU A 72 -4.76 -0.75 -9.19
CA LEU A 72 -4.25 -2.09 -9.48
C LEU A 72 -4.26 -2.40 -10.99
N SER A 73 -5.27 -1.90 -11.72
CA SER A 73 -5.34 -2.02 -13.18
C SER A 73 -4.55 -0.94 -13.94
N ALA A 74 -3.74 -0.11 -13.25
CA ALA A 74 -2.97 0.93 -13.91
C ALA A 74 -1.84 0.33 -14.77
N LYS A 75 -1.79 0.73 -16.04
CA LYS A 75 -0.77 0.27 -16.99
C LYS A 75 0.63 0.70 -16.53
N GLY A 76 1.59 -0.22 -16.63
CA GLY A 76 3.00 0.03 -16.29
C GLY A 76 3.29 0.03 -14.79
N LEU A 77 2.32 -0.25 -13.92
CA LEU A 77 2.57 -0.32 -12.47
C LEU A 77 3.65 -1.36 -12.12
N GLU A 78 3.54 -2.56 -12.70
CA GLU A 78 4.48 -3.67 -12.46
C GLU A 78 5.89 -3.35 -12.99
N GLU A 79 6.00 -2.95 -14.26
CA GLU A 79 7.26 -2.58 -14.91
C GLU A 79 7.97 -1.46 -14.14
N ASN A 80 7.27 -0.36 -13.87
CA ASN A 80 7.86 0.77 -13.14
C ASN A 80 8.29 0.36 -11.71
N LEU A 81 7.55 -0.54 -11.05
CA LEU A 81 7.90 -1.03 -9.71
C LEU A 81 9.10 -1.95 -9.72
N HIS A 82 9.22 -2.78 -10.75
CA HIS A 82 10.40 -3.59 -10.96
C HIS A 82 11.64 -2.71 -11.16
N ASP A 83 11.57 -1.74 -12.07
CA ASP A 83 12.68 -0.84 -12.38
C ASP A 83 13.11 -0.03 -11.16
N ALA A 84 12.16 0.47 -10.36
CA ALA A 84 12.45 1.26 -9.16
C ALA A 84 13.04 0.46 -7.99
N ILE A 85 13.01 -0.88 -8.02
CA ILE A 85 13.49 -1.75 -6.92
C ILE A 85 14.72 -2.56 -7.34
N ALA A 86 14.87 -2.88 -8.63
CA ALA A 86 15.93 -3.73 -9.15
C ALA A 86 17.25 -3.00 -9.47
N GLU A 87 17.30 -1.67 -9.32
CA GLU A 87 18.54 -0.87 -9.28
C GLU A 87 19.34 -1.06 -7.97
#